data_AF-A0A3N5NCV1-F1
#
_entry.id   AF-A0A3N5NCV1-F1
#
_cell.length_a   1.000
_cell.length_b   1.000
_cell.length_c   1.000
_cell.angle_alpha   90.00
_cell.angle_beta   90.00
_cell.angle_gamma   90.00
#
_symmetry.space_group_name_H-M   'P 1'
#
loop_
_entity.id
_entity.type
_entity.pdbx_description
1 polymer ?
#
loop_
_entity_poly.entity_id
_entity_poly.type
_entity_poly.pdbx_seq_one_letter_code
_entity_poly.pdbx_strand_id
1 'polypeptide(L)'
;MRCFVLIITALPDSSSIAANGTELQMAASMIDLIGVMTIEERARAGLDVYRSFAGVDSRTLNAYSAPGHGQKVAAGSDQSPFGLDWLREFERAFDAEDVAHGQVHHAQKNAALADAFAPLVVPAVRDILQGLEQAPFATDMEAIGADIADTIYTKLFAMSSRALVLEMAAAQSTGLLQGDTPQDRFWYFTTCLRNPEFARLVLMQYPMLVRQATIVVRHCRDSLMEFAERLILDAPEVTRLLSPGHATGPLTRLRLSAGDTHRRGRGVIISEFAGGEQKVVYKPRSLTADRCFGDLLSWLNKHGLKPQLESPRIIERENYGWVEHVAPAHCKDAREVGLFYRRQGVNVALVYFLKGTDLHSENIIAAGSHPILVDLEALFHPTFGPSATTTATGAVQRAIEWSAVATGILPVRPPRATRDDEWLDMSGMSGAEERRVPFELPVWVNFDSDEMRMKSEVTTLGPDSNLPILNGVRTGPSFYAEAIVEGFTNAYELVCANRDALLRSDGPLTAFSDIEVRVIARNTARYEQII
;
A
#
# COMPACT_ATOMS: atom_id res chain seq x y z
N MET A 1 -4.81 28.63 -9.29
CA MET A 1 -5.73 29.65 -9.84
C MET A 1 -5.09 30.64 -10.83
N ARG A 2 -3.75 30.79 -10.90
CA ARG A 2 -3.08 31.73 -11.84
C ARG A 2 -2.73 31.17 -13.23
N CYS A 3 -2.70 29.85 -13.46
CA CYS A 3 -2.22 29.30 -14.74
C CYS A 3 -3.28 29.26 -15.86
N PHE A 4 -4.55 28.96 -15.56
CA PHE A 4 -5.62 29.03 -16.57
C PHE A 4 -5.99 30.48 -16.93
N VAL A 5 -5.88 31.41 -15.96
CA VAL A 5 -6.17 32.85 -16.16
C VAL A 5 -5.13 33.53 -17.08
N LEU A 6 -3.91 32.99 -17.18
CA LEU A 6 -2.86 33.54 -18.05
C LEU A 6 -2.98 33.12 -19.52
N ILE A 7 -3.75 32.09 -19.83
CA ILE A 7 -3.88 31.56 -21.20
C ILE A 7 -5.13 32.11 -21.90
N ILE A 8 -6.24 32.32 -21.17
CA ILE A 8 -7.53 32.71 -21.78
C ILE A 8 -7.72 34.24 -21.91
N THR A 9 -6.92 35.08 -21.22
CA THR A 9 -7.03 36.54 -21.35
C THR A 9 -6.51 37.11 -22.69
N ALA A 10 -6.10 36.26 -23.64
CA ALA A 10 -5.46 36.66 -24.90
C ALA A 10 -6.19 36.22 -26.20
N LEU A 11 -7.39 35.63 -26.16
CA LEU A 11 -8.09 35.19 -27.38
C LEU A 11 -9.39 35.99 -27.66
N PRO A 12 -9.62 36.43 -28.91
CA PRO A 12 -10.86 37.10 -29.31
C PRO A 12 -11.98 36.08 -29.62
N ASP A 13 -13.23 36.51 -29.44
CA ASP A 13 -14.49 35.76 -29.64
C ASP A 13 -14.47 34.78 -30.83
N SER A 14 -14.71 33.49 -30.57
CA SER A 14 -14.89 32.47 -31.60
C SER A 14 -16.21 31.72 -31.44
N SER A 15 -17.29 32.35 -31.91
CA SER A 15 -18.59 31.72 -32.14
C SER A 15 -18.64 31.06 -33.51
N SER A 16 -18.04 29.87 -33.66
CA SER A 16 -18.45 28.85 -34.65
C SER A 16 -17.49 27.67 -34.60
N ILE A 17 -17.98 26.46 -34.36
CA ILE A 17 -17.59 25.22 -35.05
C ILE A 17 -18.62 24.15 -34.70
N ALA A 18 -19.17 23.54 -35.75
CA ALA A 18 -20.28 22.60 -35.71
C ALA A 18 -19.83 21.18 -35.33
N ALA A 19 -20.75 20.47 -34.67
CA ALA A 19 -20.64 19.10 -34.24
C ALA A 19 -20.52 18.11 -35.41
N ASN A 20 -19.45 17.32 -35.39
CA ASN A 20 -19.32 15.90 -35.78
C ASN A 20 -17.84 15.61 -36.03
N GLY A 21 -17.17 14.91 -35.11
CA GLY A 21 -15.75 14.61 -35.28
C GLY A 21 -15.26 13.48 -34.37
N THR A 22 -14.44 12.61 -34.94
CA THR A 22 -13.58 11.61 -34.29
C THR A 22 -12.75 12.23 -33.16
N GLU A 23 -12.30 11.43 -32.18
CA GLU A 23 -11.50 11.84 -31.00
C GLU A 23 -10.40 12.88 -31.29
N LEU A 24 -9.75 12.80 -32.47
CA LEU A 24 -8.74 13.78 -32.94
C LEU A 24 -9.28 15.20 -33.20
N GLN A 25 -10.49 15.37 -33.76
CA GLN A 25 -11.06 16.68 -34.07
C GLN A 25 -11.51 17.43 -32.81
N MET A 26 -11.93 16.68 -31.78
CA MET A 26 -12.30 17.21 -30.48
C MET A 26 -11.09 17.76 -29.73
N ALA A 27 -9.98 17.01 -29.69
CA ALA A 27 -8.74 17.43 -29.06
C ALA A 27 -8.11 18.65 -29.74
N ALA A 28 -8.07 18.66 -31.08
CA ALA A 28 -7.51 19.77 -31.86
C ALA A 28 -8.15 21.13 -31.53
N SER A 29 -9.48 21.14 -31.33
CA SER A 29 -10.22 22.37 -30.98
C SER A 29 -9.86 22.92 -29.59
N MET A 30 -9.48 22.06 -28.64
CA MET A 30 -9.00 22.51 -27.32
C MET A 30 -7.52 22.88 -27.32
N ILE A 31 -6.70 22.20 -28.14
CA ILE A 31 -5.27 22.48 -28.32
C ILE A 31 -5.05 23.91 -28.87
N ASP A 32 -5.83 24.31 -29.87
CA ASP A 32 -5.76 25.64 -30.50
C ASP A 32 -6.05 26.79 -29.52
N LEU A 33 -6.75 26.52 -28.40
CA LEU A 33 -7.07 27.51 -27.36
C LEU A 33 -5.96 27.74 -26.30
N ILE A 34 -4.94 26.86 -26.19
CA ILE A 34 -4.09 26.76 -24.97
C ILE A 34 -2.65 27.33 -25.11
N GLY A 35 -2.18 27.67 -26.32
CA GLY A 35 -0.74 27.83 -26.57
C GLY A 35 -0.11 29.22 -26.35
N VAL A 36 0.78 29.37 -25.34
CA VAL A 36 2.09 30.08 -25.40
C VAL A 36 3.05 29.47 -24.33
N MET A 37 4.29 29.12 -24.71
CA MET A 37 5.41 28.51 -23.95
C MET A 37 5.72 27.04 -24.31
N THR A 38 7.00 26.74 -24.46
CA THR A 38 7.51 25.38 -24.77
C THR A 38 7.47 24.45 -23.56
N ILE A 39 7.42 23.15 -23.82
CA ILE A 39 7.32 22.07 -22.81
C ILE A 39 8.52 22.10 -21.85
N GLU A 40 9.73 22.34 -22.35
CA GLU A 40 10.94 22.44 -21.52
C GLU A 40 10.92 23.66 -20.58
N GLU A 41 10.36 24.78 -21.02
CA GLU A 41 10.27 26.01 -20.21
C GLU A 41 9.31 25.82 -19.03
N ARG A 42 8.18 25.13 -19.24
CA ARG A 42 7.22 24.79 -18.17
C ARG A 42 7.81 23.84 -17.14
N ALA A 43 8.53 22.81 -17.58
CA ALA A 43 9.20 21.87 -16.69
C ALA A 43 10.28 22.55 -15.83
N ARG A 44 11.10 23.43 -16.43
CA ARG A 44 12.12 24.21 -15.68
C ARG A 44 11.48 25.17 -14.68
N ALA A 45 10.45 25.90 -15.08
CA ALA A 45 9.74 26.83 -14.19
C ALA A 45 9.13 26.12 -12.97
N GLY A 46 8.51 24.95 -13.17
CA GLY A 46 7.97 24.14 -12.07
C GLY A 46 9.04 23.64 -11.08
N LEU A 47 10.20 23.20 -11.59
CA LEU A 47 11.35 22.80 -10.79
C LEU A 47 11.94 23.96 -9.97
N ASP A 48 12.00 25.17 -10.53
CA ASP A 48 12.52 26.35 -9.85
C ASP A 48 11.57 26.86 -8.75
N VAL A 49 10.25 26.76 -8.96
CA VAL A 49 9.26 27.01 -7.91
C VAL A 49 9.44 26.01 -6.76
N TYR A 50 9.58 24.72 -7.04
CA TYR A 50 9.82 23.70 -6.01
C TYR A 50 11.08 23.99 -5.18
N ARG A 51 12.18 24.39 -5.83
CA ARG A 51 13.43 24.79 -5.14
C ARG A 51 13.24 25.96 -4.19
N SER A 52 12.43 26.95 -4.58
CA SER A 52 12.14 28.10 -3.72
C SER A 52 11.32 27.75 -2.48
N PHE A 53 10.42 26.76 -2.57
CA PHE A 53 9.58 26.31 -1.47
C PHE A 53 10.28 25.31 -0.54
N ALA A 54 11.18 24.47 -1.05
CA ALA A 54 11.83 23.43 -0.27
C ALA A 54 12.93 23.94 0.68
N GLY A 55 13.31 25.23 0.62
CA GLY A 55 14.26 25.85 1.55
C GLY A 55 15.61 25.13 1.67
N VAL A 56 16.00 24.36 0.65
CA VAL A 56 17.21 23.52 0.70
C VAL A 56 18.43 24.40 0.48
N ASP A 57 19.07 24.84 1.57
CA ASP A 57 20.43 25.37 1.51
C ASP A 57 21.37 24.27 0.99
N SER A 58 22.18 24.62 0.01
CA SER A 58 23.33 23.88 -0.51
C SER A 58 24.21 23.18 0.55
N ARG A 59 24.25 23.69 1.79
CA ARG A 59 24.98 23.05 2.92
C ARG A 59 24.32 21.77 3.44
N THR A 60 23.00 21.66 3.41
CA THR A 60 22.25 20.49 3.92
C THR A 60 22.40 19.28 2.99
N LEU A 61 22.58 19.51 1.68
CA LEU A 61 22.87 18.47 0.68
C LEU A 61 24.29 17.89 0.82
N ASN A 62 25.28 18.72 1.19
CA ASN A 62 26.66 18.27 1.39
C ASN A 62 26.83 17.40 2.64
N ALA A 63 25.94 17.50 3.64
CA ALA A 63 25.95 16.63 4.81
C ALA A 63 25.51 15.18 4.51
N TYR A 64 24.64 14.98 3.50
CA TYR A 64 24.25 13.65 3.00
C TYR A 64 25.22 13.08 1.95
N SER A 65 26.16 13.90 1.47
CA SER A 65 27.13 13.54 0.42
C SER A 65 28.54 13.33 0.96
N ALA A 66 28.75 13.43 2.28
CA ALA A 66 30.05 13.22 2.88
C ALA A 66 30.46 11.74 2.77
N PRO A 67 31.62 11.42 2.14
CA PRO A 67 32.06 10.05 1.96
C PRO A 67 32.57 9.48 3.29
N GLY A 68 31.73 8.70 3.96
CA GLY A 68 32.06 8.02 5.20
C GLY A 68 31.29 6.72 5.34
N HIS A 69 31.94 5.62 4.92
CA HIS A 69 31.58 4.21 5.14
C HIS A 69 30.60 3.56 4.11
N GLY A 70 31.16 3.25 2.93
CA GLY A 70 31.23 1.84 2.51
C GLY A 70 30.14 1.26 1.59
N GLN A 71 30.04 1.70 0.34
CA GLN A 71 30.04 0.79 -0.83
C GLN A 71 30.24 1.58 -2.13
N LYS A 72 31.25 1.18 -2.92
CA LYS A 72 31.54 1.73 -4.26
C LYS A 72 30.39 1.35 -5.20
N VAL A 73 29.53 2.30 -5.56
CA VAL A 73 28.74 2.20 -6.79
C VAL A 73 29.66 2.58 -7.94
N ALA A 74 29.89 1.63 -8.84
CA ALA A 74 30.75 1.79 -10.00
C ALA A 74 30.25 2.96 -10.88
N ALA A 75 31.19 3.83 -11.26
CA ALA A 75 30.99 4.87 -12.24
C ALA A 75 30.73 4.23 -13.62
N GLY A 76 29.57 4.52 -14.21
CA GLY A 76 29.21 3.99 -15.53
C GLY A 76 27.76 4.27 -15.92
N SER A 77 27.41 5.53 -16.16
CA SER A 77 26.47 5.98 -17.20
C SER A 77 26.17 7.46 -17.00
N ASP A 78 25.95 8.12 -18.12
CA ASP A 78 25.72 9.54 -18.35
C ASP A 78 24.53 10.10 -17.51
N GLN A 79 24.75 10.38 -16.23
CA GLN A 79 23.73 10.94 -15.33
C GLN A 79 23.86 12.45 -15.27
N SER A 80 22.96 13.14 -15.98
CA SER A 80 22.68 14.56 -15.73
C SER A 80 22.37 14.76 -14.25
N PRO A 81 22.99 15.74 -13.56
CA PRO A 81 22.86 15.95 -12.12
C PRO A 81 21.43 16.35 -11.67
N PHE A 82 20.48 16.45 -12.60
CA PHE A 82 19.08 16.80 -12.36
C PHE A 82 18.08 15.70 -12.71
N GLY A 83 18.55 14.55 -13.24
CA GLY A 83 17.74 13.34 -13.49
C GLY A 83 16.44 13.58 -14.25
N LEU A 84 16.52 14.03 -15.51
CA LEU A 84 15.36 14.22 -16.41
C LEU A 84 14.92 12.91 -17.10
N ASP A 85 15.37 11.74 -16.60
CA ASP A 85 15.01 10.45 -17.20
C ASP A 85 13.50 10.19 -17.16
N TRP A 86 12.80 10.72 -16.14
CA TRP A 86 11.34 10.67 -16.07
C TRP A 86 10.68 11.47 -17.21
N LEU A 87 11.26 12.61 -17.62
CA LEU A 87 10.70 13.42 -18.69
C LEU A 87 10.87 12.71 -20.04
N ARG A 88 12.06 12.13 -20.28
CA ARG A 88 12.31 11.32 -21.48
C ARG A 88 11.41 10.09 -21.55
N GLU A 89 11.17 9.41 -20.42
CA GLU A 89 10.24 8.28 -20.35
C GLU A 89 8.80 8.73 -20.64
N PHE A 90 8.38 9.86 -20.06
CA PHE A 90 7.07 10.44 -20.33
C PHE A 90 6.89 10.81 -21.79
N GLU A 91 7.85 11.52 -22.39
CA GLU A 91 7.78 11.92 -23.80
C GLU A 91 7.74 10.70 -24.72
N ARG A 92 8.61 9.71 -24.51
CA ARG A 92 8.58 8.46 -25.29
C ARG A 92 7.24 7.73 -25.20
N ALA A 93 6.64 7.69 -24.02
CA ALA A 93 5.36 7.05 -23.81
C ALA A 93 4.23 7.78 -24.58
N PHE A 94 4.24 9.11 -24.57
CA PHE A 94 3.24 9.93 -25.24
C PHE A 94 3.44 10.09 -26.75
N ASP A 95 4.66 9.89 -27.25
CA ASP A 95 4.99 9.92 -28.68
C ASP A 95 4.81 8.54 -29.36
N ALA A 96 4.48 7.49 -28.59
CA ALA A 96 4.30 6.13 -29.13
C ALA A 96 2.97 6.00 -29.90
N GLU A 97 3.05 5.59 -31.17
CA GLU A 97 1.88 5.41 -32.06
C GLU A 97 0.94 4.24 -31.63
N ASP A 98 1.45 3.31 -30.80
CA ASP A 98 0.82 2.03 -30.46
C ASP A 98 -0.08 2.05 -29.20
N VAL A 99 -0.47 3.22 -28.70
CA VAL A 99 -1.44 3.30 -27.58
C VAL A 99 -2.83 3.06 -28.16
N ALA A 100 -3.15 1.80 -28.45
CA ALA A 100 -4.49 1.37 -28.79
C ALA A 100 -5.43 1.85 -27.68
N HIS A 101 -6.46 2.62 -28.06
CA HIS A 101 -7.45 3.23 -27.18
C HIS A 101 -8.44 2.17 -26.68
N GLY A 102 -7.92 1.12 -26.04
CA GLY A 102 -8.72 0.06 -25.46
C GLY A 102 -9.60 0.66 -24.36
N GLN A 103 -10.89 0.35 -24.38
CA GLN A 103 -11.77 0.65 -23.25
C GLN A 103 -11.27 -0.12 -22.04
N VAL A 104 -10.54 0.56 -21.14
CA VAL A 104 -10.25 0.00 -19.82
C VAL A 104 -11.53 0.11 -19.02
N HIS A 105 -12.18 -1.03 -18.78
CA HIS A 105 -13.27 -1.11 -17.83
C HIS A 105 -12.67 -1.04 -16.43
N HIS A 106 -12.73 0.14 -15.83
CA HIS A 106 -12.29 0.36 -14.46
C HIS A 106 -13.26 -0.30 -13.48
N ALA A 107 -12.74 -1.10 -12.55
CA ALA A 107 -13.56 -1.72 -11.51
C ALA A 107 -14.03 -0.68 -10.47
N GLN A 108 -13.25 0.38 -10.26
CA GLN A 108 -13.65 1.55 -9.48
C GLN A 108 -14.33 2.61 -10.35
N LYS A 109 -15.43 3.17 -9.85
CA LYS A 109 -15.95 4.46 -10.36
C LYS A 109 -14.81 5.49 -10.34
N ASN A 110 -14.75 6.36 -11.35
CA ASN A 110 -13.82 7.52 -11.45
C ASN A 110 -12.36 7.30 -11.89
N ALA A 111 -11.91 6.08 -12.22
CA ALA A 111 -10.59 5.93 -12.84
C ALA A 111 -10.53 6.46 -14.30
N ALA A 112 -11.68 6.84 -14.89
CA ALA A 112 -11.74 7.48 -16.20
C ALA A 112 -10.95 8.80 -16.28
N LEU A 113 -10.80 9.55 -15.19
CA LEU A 113 -9.91 10.73 -15.17
C LEU A 113 -8.44 10.31 -15.30
N ALA A 114 -8.06 9.17 -14.72
CA ALA A 114 -6.70 8.65 -14.79
C ALA A 114 -6.36 8.06 -16.18
N ASP A 115 -7.33 7.94 -17.10
CA ASP A 115 -7.09 7.60 -18.52
C ASP A 115 -6.13 8.58 -19.20
N ALA A 116 -5.98 9.81 -18.67
CA ALA A 116 -4.95 10.77 -19.08
C ALA A 116 -3.52 10.20 -19.05
N PHE A 117 -3.29 9.15 -18.26
CA PHE A 117 -2.01 8.47 -18.11
C PHE A 117 -1.94 7.14 -18.89
N ALA A 118 -2.94 6.79 -19.71
CA ALA A 118 -2.95 5.56 -20.50
C ALA A 118 -1.65 5.32 -21.30
N PRO A 119 -1.01 6.35 -21.91
CA PRO A 119 0.27 6.17 -22.59
C PRO A 119 1.40 5.63 -21.69
N LEU A 120 1.37 5.90 -20.37
CA LEU A 120 2.29 5.31 -19.40
C LEU A 120 1.86 3.91 -18.95
N VAL A 121 0.56 3.71 -18.72
CA VAL A 121 0.02 2.49 -18.09
C VAL A 121 -0.01 1.32 -19.06
N VAL A 122 -0.48 1.53 -20.29
CA VAL A 122 -0.69 0.45 -21.26
C VAL A 122 0.61 -0.29 -21.60
N PRO A 123 1.75 0.38 -21.90
CA PRO A 123 3.01 -0.30 -22.12
C PRO A 123 3.51 -1.04 -20.87
N ALA A 124 3.37 -0.42 -19.68
CA ALA A 124 3.78 -1.05 -18.43
C ALA A 124 3.00 -2.35 -18.15
N VAL A 125 1.68 -2.36 -18.34
CA VAL A 125 0.85 -3.56 -18.19
C VAL A 125 1.27 -4.64 -19.20
N ARG A 126 1.50 -4.25 -20.46
CA ARG A 126 1.97 -5.16 -21.51
C ARG A 126 3.28 -5.84 -21.14
N ASP A 127 4.27 -5.06 -20.69
CA ASP A 127 5.58 -5.58 -20.28
C ASP A 127 5.47 -6.59 -19.13
N ILE A 128 4.62 -6.30 -18.15
CA ILE A 128 4.39 -7.20 -17.00
C ILE A 128 3.70 -8.50 -17.46
N LEU A 129 2.67 -8.41 -18.30
CA LEU A 129 1.97 -9.59 -18.82
C LEU A 129 2.89 -10.48 -19.63
N GLN A 130 3.75 -9.89 -20.47
CA GLN A 130 4.76 -10.65 -21.22
C GLN A 130 5.74 -11.37 -20.29
N GLY A 131 6.11 -10.76 -19.15
CA GLY A 131 6.89 -11.43 -18.12
C GLY A 131 6.16 -12.64 -17.51
N LEU A 132 4.85 -12.53 -17.28
CA LEU A 132 4.02 -13.59 -16.71
C LEU A 132 3.70 -14.72 -17.70
N GLU A 133 3.79 -14.50 -19.01
CA GLU A 133 3.61 -15.56 -20.04
C GLU A 133 4.57 -16.73 -19.85
N GLN A 134 5.72 -16.49 -19.22
CA GLN A 134 6.73 -17.50 -18.96
C GLN A 134 6.46 -18.31 -17.67
N ALA A 135 5.39 -17.99 -16.94
CA ALA A 135 4.99 -18.75 -15.77
C ALA A 135 4.68 -20.21 -16.12
N PRO A 136 5.13 -21.18 -15.30
CA PRO A 136 4.89 -22.60 -15.56
C PRO A 136 3.45 -23.05 -15.23
N PHE A 137 2.60 -22.14 -14.73
CA PHE A 137 1.17 -22.36 -14.55
C PHE A 137 0.38 -21.56 -15.58
N ALA A 138 -0.78 -22.09 -15.98
CA ALA A 138 -1.71 -21.34 -16.82
C ALA A 138 -2.09 -20.02 -16.12
N THR A 139 -2.26 -18.93 -16.88
CA THR A 139 -2.57 -17.61 -16.33
C THR A 139 -3.69 -16.98 -17.14
N ASP A 140 -4.70 -16.45 -16.47
CA ASP A 140 -5.76 -15.65 -17.09
C ASP A 140 -5.23 -14.23 -17.35
N MET A 141 -4.58 -14.03 -18.51
CA MET A 141 -3.91 -12.78 -18.82
C MET A 141 -4.85 -11.57 -18.88
N GLU A 142 -6.13 -11.78 -19.22
CA GLU A 142 -7.12 -10.71 -19.26
C GLU A 142 -7.47 -10.26 -17.85
N ALA A 143 -7.82 -11.19 -16.96
CA ALA A 143 -8.14 -10.88 -15.56
C ALA A 143 -6.94 -10.26 -14.83
N ILE A 144 -5.74 -10.82 -15.04
CA ILE A 144 -4.51 -10.33 -14.41
C ILE A 144 -4.11 -8.96 -14.95
N GLY A 145 -4.27 -8.72 -16.25
CA GLY A 145 -4.06 -7.42 -16.86
C GLY A 145 -4.99 -6.36 -16.28
N ALA A 146 -6.26 -6.71 -16.04
CA ALA A 146 -7.23 -5.83 -15.39
C ALA A 146 -6.85 -5.51 -13.93
N ASP A 147 -6.46 -6.52 -13.13
CA ASP A 147 -6.00 -6.30 -11.74
C ASP A 147 -4.78 -5.36 -11.66
N ILE A 148 -3.81 -5.52 -12.58
CA ILE A 148 -2.62 -4.67 -12.66
C ILE A 148 -3.02 -3.24 -13.07
N ALA A 149 -3.81 -3.10 -14.12
CA ALA A 149 -4.24 -1.80 -14.63
C ALA A 149 -5.04 -1.03 -13.57
N ASP A 150 -6.03 -1.66 -12.95
CA ASP A 150 -6.87 -1.07 -11.89
C ASP A 150 -5.98 -0.56 -10.73
N THR A 151 -5.01 -1.37 -10.29
CA THR A 151 -4.06 -0.97 -9.24
C THR A 151 -3.27 0.29 -9.62
N ILE A 152 -2.75 0.36 -10.84
CA ILE A 152 -1.95 1.51 -11.30
C ILE A 152 -2.86 2.74 -11.44
N TYR A 153 -4.04 2.60 -12.06
CA TYR A 153 -4.98 3.69 -12.23
C TYR A 153 -5.53 4.23 -10.90
N THR A 154 -5.81 3.38 -9.91
CA THR A 154 -6.21 3.84 -8.56
C THR A 154 -5.14 4.73 -7.93
N LYS A 155 -3.86 4.35 -8.03
CA LYS A 155 -2.74 5.17 -7.53
C LYS A 155 -2.62 6.50 -8.27
N LEU A 156 -2.74 6.47 -9.60
CA LEU A 156 -2.69 7.67 -10.44
C LEU A 156 -3.87 8.60 -10.18
N PHE A 157 -5.07 8.06 -10.00
CA PHE A 157 -6.25 8.81 -9.63
C PHE A 157 -6.08 9.48 -8.25
N ALA A 158 -5.60 8.75 -7.24
CA ALA A 158 -5.38 9.30 -5.90
C ALA A 158 -4.46 10.53 -5.92
N MET A 159 -3.38 10.51 -6.71
CA MET A 159 -2.45 11.63 -6.81
C MET A 159 -2.88 12.77 -7.75
N SER A 160 -3.67 12.47 -8.79
CA SER A 160 -4.00 13.43 -9.87
C SER A 160 -5.40 14.02 -9.78
N SER A 161 -6.33 13.36 -9.11
CA SER A 161 -7.76 13.70 -9.11
C SER A 161 -8.03 15.16 -8.75
N ARG A 162 -7.34 15.72 -7.75
CA ARG A 162 -7.49 17.14 -7.36
C ARG A 162 -7.15 18.11 -8.49
N ALA A 163 -6.11 17.81 -9.27
CA ALA A 163 -5.70 18.62 -10.41
C ALA A 163 -6.68 18.45 -11.57
N LEU A 164 -7.01 17.21 -11.93
CA LEU A 164 -7.88 16.93 -13.07
C LEU A 164 -9.32 17.41 -12.86
N VAL A 165 -9.85 17.33 -11.63
CA VAL A 165 -11.16 17.90 -11.29
C VAL A 165 -11.13 19.43 -11.34
N LEU A 166 -10.02 20.07 -10.95
CA LEU A 166 -9.86 21.52 -11.10
C LEU A 166 -9.88 21.93 -12.58
N GLU A 167 -9.19 21.20 -13.46
CA GLU A 167 -9.19 21.43 -14.90
C GLU A 167 -10.58 21.22 -15.52
N MET A 168 -11.30 20.17 -15.08
CA MET A 168 -12.68 19.93 -15.48
C MET A 168 -13.62 21.08 -15.06
N ALA A 169 -13.52 21.53 -13.81
CA ALA A 169 -14.31 22.65 -13.30
C ALA A 169 -13.99 23.96 -14.05
N ALA A 170 -12.73 24.18 -14.43
CA ALA A 170 -12.33 25.30 -15.26
C ALA A 170 -13.00 25.23 -16.64
N ALA A 171 -12.89 24.08 -17.32
CA ALA A 171 -13.51 23.84 -18.63
C ALA A 171 -15.04 23.99 -18.60
N GLN A 172 -15.68 23.53 -17.52
CA GLN A 172 -17.11 23.74 -17.27
C GLN A 172 -17.43 25.24 -17.20
N SER A 173 -16.71 25.99 -16.37
CA SER A 173 -16.97 27.42 -16.15
C SER A 173 -16.79 28.29 -17.40
N THR A 174 -16.02 27.81 -18.37
CA THR A 174 -15.76 28.46 -19.65
C THR A 174 -16.62 27.92 -20.81
N GLY A 175 -17.56 27.01 -20.54
CA GLY A 175 -18.46 26.46 -21.56
C GLY A 175 -17.78 25.56 -22.60
N LEU A 176 -16.63 24.97 -22.28
CA LEU A 176 -15.87 24.10 -23.19
C LEU A 176 -16.36 22.65 -23.18
N LEU A 177 -17.12 22.24 -22.15
CA LEU A 177 -17.63 20.88 -22.03
C LEU A 177 -18.93 20.70 -22.84
N GLN A 178 -19.00 19.65 -23.64
CA GLN A 178 -20.20 19.29 -24.40
C GLN A 178 -21.02 18.23 -23.67
N GLY A 179 -22.35 18.35 -23.73
CA GLY A 179 -23.28 17.41 -23.12
C GLY A 179 -24.44 18.08 -22.40
N ASP A 180 -25.62 17.49 -22.50
CA ASP A 180 -26.86 18.04 -21.91
C ASP A 180 -26.90 17.83 -20.39
N THR A 181 -26.31 16.74 -19.90
CA THR A 181 -26.26 16.39 -18.47
C THR A 181 -24.86 16.57 -17.87
N PRO A 182 -24.74 16.71 -16.53
CA PRO A 182 -23.45 16.68 -15.85
C PRO A 182 -22.61 15.44 -16.16
N GLN A 183 -23.25 14.30 -16.34
CA GLN A 183 -22.61 13.04 -16.71
C GLN A 183 -22.06 13.10 -18.14
N ASP A 184 -22.84 13.61 -19.09
CA ASP A 184 -22.38 13.73 -20.49
C ASP A 184 -21.14 14.64 -20.58
N ARG A 185 -21.12 15.74 -19.82
CA ARG A 185 -19.98 16.67 -19.76
C ARG A 185 -18.74 16.05 -19.12
N PHE A 186 -18.90 15.21 -18.10
CA PHE A 186 -17.82 14.41 -17.53
C PHE A 186 -17.24 13.41 -18.54
N TRP A 187 -18.11 12.68 -19.25
CA TRP A 187 -17.68 11.72 -20.25
C TRP A 187 -17.03 12.41 -21.46
N TYR A 188 -17.50 13.60 -21.83
CA TYR A 188 -16.82 14.44 -22.83
C TYR A 188 -15.39 14.80 -22.39
N PHE A 189 -15.21 15.28 -21.16
CA PHE A 189 -13.90 15.64 -20.63
C PHE A 189 -12.94 14.45 -20.57
N THR A 190 -13.39 13.32 -20.05
CA THR A 190 -12.57 12.09 -19.96
C THR A 190 -12.25 11.51 -21.34
N THR A 191 -13.16 11.61 -22.32
CA THR A 191 -12.88 11.26 -23.71
C THR A 191 -11.79 12.15 -24.30
N CYS A 192 -11.82 13.46 -24.04
CA CYS A 192 -10.73 14.35 -24.45
C CYS A 192 -9.40 13.96 -23.80
N LEU A 193 -9.39 13.59 -22.52
CA LEU A 193 -8.19 13.12 -21.80
C LEU A 193 -7.63 11.79 -22.35
N ARG A 194 -8.38 11.03 -23.15
CA ARG A 194 -7.82 9.84 -23.83
C ARG A 194 -6.95 10.19 -25.02
N ASN A 195 -7.13 11.38 -25.60
CA ASN A 195 -6.24 11.86 -26.65
C ASN A 195 -4.87 12.24 -26.04
N PRO A 196 -3.76 11.59 -26.47
CA PRO A 196 -2.45 11.82 -25.87
C PRO A 196 -1.95 13.26 -25.98
N GLU A 197 -2.25 13.97 -27.07
CA GLU A 197 -1.83 15.37 -27.24
C GLU A 197 -2.55 16.28 -26.24
N PHE A 198 -3.87 16.12 -26.10
CA PHE A 198 -4.65 16.89 -25.13
C PHE A 198 -4.25 16.55 -23.69
N ALA A 199 -4.14 15.27 -23.36
CA ALA A 199 -3.67 14.81 -22.05
C ALA A 199 -2.29 15.40 -21.72
N ARG A 200 -1.35 15.38 -22.67
CA ARG A 200 -0.02 15.98 -22.51
C ARG A 200 -0.10 17.46 -22.18
N LEU A 201 -0.95 18.23 -22.87
CA LEU A 201 -1.11 19.66 -22.57
C LEU A 201 -1.61 19.92 -21.15
N VAL A 202 -2.63 19.18 -20.71
CA VAL A 202 -3.19 19.31 -19.35
C VAL A 202 -2.16 18.91 -18.30
N LEU A 203 -1.54 17.73 -18.47
CA LEU A 203 -0.58 17.16 -17.52
C LEU A 203 0.68 18.02 -17.38
N MET A 204 1.17 18.62 -18.46
CA MET A 204 2.36 19.48 -18.43
C MET A 204 2.18 20.80 -17.66
N GLN A 205 0.95 21.17 -17.29
CA GLN A 205 0.70 22.25 -16.32
C GLN A 205 1.11 21.86 -14.89
N TYR A 206 1.25 20.56 -14.64
CA TYR A 206 1.56 19.97 -13.35
C TYR A 206 2.84 19.10 -13.43
N PRO A 207 4.02 19.67 -13.74
CA PRO A 207 5.23 18.89 -14.01
C PRO A 207 5.67 18.01 -12.83
N MET A 208 5.39 18.43 -11.59
CA MET A 208 5.66 17.61 -10.40
C MET A 208 4.72 16.40 -10.30
N LEU A 209 3.45 16.54 -10.69
CA LEU A 209 2.51 15.42 -10.78
C LEU A 209 2.97 14.45 -11.86
N VAL A 210 3.34 14.95 -13.04
CA VAL A 210 3.87 14.12 -14.14
C VAL A 210 5.08 13.33 -13.69
N ARG A 211 6.05 14.00 -13.06
CA ARG A 211 7.23 13.33 -12.51
C ARG A 211 6.86 12.20 -11.54
N GLN A 212 5.93 12.44 -10.61
CA GLN A 212 5.52 11.42 -9.65
C GLN A 212 4.75 10.28 -10.31
N ALA A 213 3.83 10.58 -11.23
CA ALA A 213 3.08 9.58 -11.99
C ALA A 213 4.03 8.66 -12.78
N THR A 214 4.99 9.22 -13.54
CA THR A 214 5.98 8.43 -14.27
C THR A 214 6.82 7.57 -13.35
N ILE A 215 7.29 8.10 -12.22
CA ILE A 215 8.08 7.34 -11.23
C ILE A 215 7.25 6.19 -10.64
N VAL A 216 5.99 6.44 -10.29
CA VAL A 216 5.10 5.41 -9.69
C VAL A 216 4.78 4.31 -10.70
N VAL A 217 4.46 4.65 -11.95
CA VAL A 217 4.23 3.65 -13.00
C VAL A 217 5.49 2.80 -13.23
N ARG A 218 6.66 3.43 -13.33
CA ARG A 218 7.94 2.73 -13.48
C ARG A 218 8.21 1.79 -12.31
N HIS A 219 8.06 2.26 -11.08
CA HIS A 219 8.26 1.46 -9.87
C HIS A 219 7.28 0.28 -9.81
N CYS A 220 6.00 0.49 -10.17
CA CYS A 220 5.02 -0.58 -10.28
C CYS A 220 5.46 -1.62 -11.32
N ARG A 221 5.80 -1.20 -12.53
CA ARG A 221 6.33 -2.09 -13.59
C ARG A 221 7.51 -2.91 -13.10
N ASP A 222 8.55 -2.25 -12.61
CA ASP A 222 9.79 -2.91 -12.19
C ASP A 222 9.54 -3.90 -11.03
N SER A 223 8.68 -3.54 -10.08
CA SER A 223 8.34 -4.42 -8.95
C SER A 223 7.52 -5.65 -9.36
N LEU A 224 6.65 -5.52 -10.37
CA LEU A 224 5.80 -6.60 -10.87
C LEU A 224 6.56 -7.52 -11.83
N MET A 225 7.52 -6.98 -12.59
CA MET A 225 8.48 -7.79 -13.33
C MET A 225 9.37 -8.60 -12.39
N GLU A 226 9.90 -7.98 -11.32
CA GLU A 226 10.66 -8.68 -10.27
C GLU A 226 9.83 -9.80 -9.62
N PHE A 227 8.53 -9.55 -9.37
CA PHE A 227 7.59 -10.57 -8.90
C PHE A 227 7.41 -11.71 -9.91
N ALA A 228 7.19 -11.40 -11.20
CA ALA A 228 6.98 -12.40 -12.24
C ALA A 228 8.20 -13.33 -12.36
N GLU A 229 9.42 -12.76 -12.41
CA GLU A 229 10.68 -13.52 -12.44
C GLU A 229 10.81 -14.47 -11.24
N ARG A 230 10.53 -13.97 -10.03
CA ARG A 230 10.59 -14.76 -8.79
C ARG A 230 9.52 -15.85 -8.74
N LEU A 231 8.32 -15.55 -9.24
CA LEU A 231 7.23 -16.51 -9.30
C LEU A 231 7.54 -17.66 -10.25
N ILE A 232 8.15 -17.37 -11.40
CA ILE A 232 8.64 -18.38 -12.35
C ILE A 232 9.72 -19.25 -11.70
N LEU A 233 10.70 -18.61 -11.07
CA LEU A 233 11.84 -19.29 -10.45
C LEU A 233 11.40 -20.24 -9.32
N ASP A 234 10.49 -19.79 -8.46
CA ASP A 234 10.07 -20.51 -7.26
C ASP A 234 8.79 -21.34 -7.44
N ALA A 235 8.24 -21.39 -8.67
CA ALA A 235 7.01 -22.10 -8.96
C ALA A 235 6.97 -23.55 -8.44
N PRO A 236 8.06 -24.37 -8.53
CA PRO A 236 8.04 -25.73 -7.98
C PRO A 236 7.79 -25.77 -6.46
N GLU A 237 8.39 -24.85 -5.71
CA GLU A 237 8.14 -24.75 -4.25
C GLU A 237 6.77 -24.17 -3.95
N VAL A 238 6.33 -23.14 -4.70
CA VAL A 238 5.00 -22.53 -4.56
C VAL A 238 3.90 -23.55 -4.82
N THR A 239 3.99 -24.35 -5.89
CA THR A 239 3.06 -25.44 -6.17
C THR A 239 3.02 -26.46 -5.02
N ARG A 240 4.18 -26.82 -4.47
CA ARG A 240 4.26 -27.75 -3.32
C ARG A 240 3.62 -27.17 -2.05
N LEU A 241 3.76 -25.86 -1.81
CA LEU A 241 3.15 -25.16 -0.69
C LEU A 241 1.61 -25.16 -0.80
N LEU A 242 1.11 -24.85 -2.00
CA LEU A 242 -0.32 -24.72 -2.31
C LEU A 242 -1.06 -26.06 -2.32
N SER A 243 -0.44 -27.09 -2.90
CA SER A 243 -1.10 -28.38 -3.11
C SER A 243 -0.08 -29.51 -3.17
N PRO A 244 0.25 -30.12 -2.02
CA PRO A 244 1.16 -31.26 -1.99
C PRO A 244 0.68 -32.38 -2.92
N GLY A 245 1.42 -32.62 -4.00
CA GLY A 245 1.16 -33.71 -4.95
C GLY A 245 0.08 -33.45 -6.02
N HIS A 246 -0.44 -32.23 -6.17
CA HIS A 246 -1.41 -31.89 -7.22
C HIS A 246 -0.98 -30.65 -8.01
N ALA A 247 -1.43 -30.56 -9.27
CA ALA A 247 -1.21 -29.38 -10.09
C ALA A 247 -2.02 -28.19 -9.54
N THR A 248 -1.44 -26.99 -9.61
CA THR A 248 -2.15 -25.73 -9.35
C THR A 248 -3.10 -25.42 -10.51
N GLY A 249 -4.27 -24.85 -10.20
CA GLY A 249 -5.15 -24.29 -11.23
C GLY A 249 -4.51 -23.08 -11.94
N PRO A 250 -5.16 -22.46 -12.93
CA PRO A 250 -4.65 -21.22 -13.52
C PRO A 250 -4.59 -20.09 -12.49
N LEU A 251 -3.60 -19.21 -12.60
CA LEU A 251 -3.54 -17.94 -11.87
C LEU A 251 -4.64 -17.01 -12.43
N THR A 252 -5.62 -16.67 -11.58
CA THR A 252 -6.82 -15.93 -11.99
C THR A 252 -6.95 -14.55 -11.35
N ARG A 253 -6.19 -14.26 -10.30
CA ARG A 253 -6.23 -12.96 -9.63
C ARG A 253 -4.91 -12.58 -8.97
N LEU A 254 -4.58 -11.29 -9.01
CA LEU A 254 -3.53 -10.68 -8.18
C LEU A 254 -4.14 -9.59 -7.29
N ARG A 255 -3.97 -9.70 -5.97
CA ARG A 255 -4.21 -8.57 -5.06
C ARG A 255 -2.90 -7.85 -4.81
N LEU A 256 -2.74 -6.70 -5.46
CA LEU A 256 -1.52 -5.89 -5.45
C LEU A 256 -1.52 -4.78 -4.38
N SER A 257 -2.63 -4.61 -3.68
CA SER A 257 -2.84 -3.62 -2.62
C SER A 257 -3.12 -4.28 -1.27
N ALA A 258 -2.47 -5.41 -0.98
CA ALA A 258 -2.66 -6.17 0.26
C ALA A 258 -1.86 -5.63 1.46
N GLY A 259 -1.30 -4.42 1.34
CA GLY A 259 -0.53 -3.73 2.37
C GLY A 259 0.19 -2.50 1.79
N ASP A 260 0.94 -1.81 2.64
CA ASP A 260 1.70 -0.62 2.26
C ASP A 260 2.81 -0.93 1.24
N THR A 261 3.09 0.05 0.38
CA THR A 261 4.25 -0.02 -0.51
C THR A 261 5.49 0.62 0.10
N HIS A 262 6.63 -0.04 -0.05
CA HIS A 262 7.92 0.41 0.44
C HIS A 262 9.00 0.25 -0.64
N ARG A 263 10.23 0.75 -0.39
CA ARG A 263 11.44 0.46 -1.18
C ARG A 263 11.23 0.48 -2.72
N ARG A 264 10.77 1.64 -3.24
CA ARG A 264 10.42 1.86 -4.66
C ARG A 264 9.18 1.08 -5.13
N GLY A 265 8.08 1.21 -4.39
CA GLY A 265 6.77 0.72 -4.82
C GLY A 265 6.50 -0.78 -4.60
N ARG A 266 7.45 -1.52 -4.02
CA ARG A 266 7.28 -2.93 -3.66
C ARG A 266 6.24 -3.07 -2.56
N GLY A 267 5.30 -4.00 -2.73
CA GLY A 267 4.28 -4.32 -1.75
C GLY A 267 3.98 -5.81 -1.72
N VAL A 268 3.17 -6.22 -0.75
CA VAL A 268 2.69 -7.61 -0.63
C VAL A 268 1.75 -7.92 -1.80
N ILE A 269 1.95 -9.08 -2.44
CA ILE A 269 1.10 -9.56 -3.55
C ILE A 269 0.44 -10.86 -3.13
N ILE A 270 -0.88 -10.95 -3.24
CA ILE A 270 -1.60 -12.23 -3.04
C ILE A 270 -2.01 -12.77 -4.40
N SER A 271 -1.51 -13.94 -4.75
CA SER A 271 -1.87 -14.66 -5.96
C SER A 271 -2.99 -15.65 -5.66
N GLU A 272 -4.11 -15.54 -6.37
CA GLU A 272 -5.25 -16.47 -6.27
C GLU A 272 -5.36 -17.32 -7.54
N PHE A 273 -5.38 -18.64 -7.35
CA PHE A 273 -5.54 -19.60 -8.44
C PHE A 273 -7.01 -20.03 -8.56
N ALA A 274 -7.37 -20.66 -9.67
CA ALA A 274 -8.74 -21.06 -9.96
C ALA A 274 -9.39 -21.85 -8.80
N GLY A 275 -10.67 -21.53 -8.56
CA GLY A 275 -11.41 -22.02 -7.39
C GLY A 275 -11.20 -21.18 -6.14
N GLY A 276 -10.20 -20.30 -6.10
CA GLY A 276 -9.98 -19.32 -5.03
C GLY A 276 -9.47 -19.89 -3.71
N GLU A 277 -9.40 -21.22 -3.55
CA GLU A 277 -8.89 -21.87 -2.34
C GLU A 277 -7.36 -21.87 -2.29
N GLN A 278 -6.72 -22.01 -3.45
CA GLN A 278 -5.26 -21.98 -3.56
C GLN A 278 -4.80 -20.53 -3.65
N LYS A 279 -4.16 -20.05 -2.58
CA LYS A 279 -3.60 -18.70 -2.52
C LYS A 279 -2.21 -18.70 -1.88
N VAL A 280 -1.32 -17.87 -2.40
CA VAL A 280 0.02 -17.64 -1.84
C VAL A 280 0.28 -16.14 -1.70
N VAL A 281 0.96 -15.77 -0.62
CA VAL A 281 1.32 -14.39 -0.31
C VAL A 281 2.80 -14.21 -0.61
N TYR A 282 3.12 -13.35 -1.57
CA TYR A 282 4.46 -12.90 -1.87
C TYR A 282 4.81 -11.67 -1.04
N LYS A 283 5.95 -11.70 -0.36
CA LYS A 283 6.50 -10.56 0.37
C LYS A 283 7.86 -10.19 -0.23
N PRO A 284 8.03 -8.99 -0.80
CA PRO A 284 9.30 -8.54 -1.39
C PRO A 284 10.29 -8.04 -0.33
N ARG A 285 10.44 -8.81 0.76
CA ARG A 285 11.34 -8.58 1.89
C ARG A 285 11.78 -9.90 2.49
N SER A 286 12.88 -9.89 3.23
CA SER A 286 13.29 -11.06 4.02
C SER A 286 12.16 -11.54 4.93
N LEU A 287 12.01 -12.86 5.01
CA LEU A 287 11.09 -13.57 5.92
C LEU A 287 11.82 -14.21 7.10
N THR A 288 13.08 -13.83 7.35
CA THR A 288 13.89 -14.47 8.40
C THR A 288 13.27 -14.28 9.78
N ALA A 289 12.71 -13.10 10.07
CA ALA A 289 11.97 -12.85 11.31
C ALA A 289 10.74 -13.77 11.45
N ASP A 290 9.93 -13.87 10.39
CA ASP A 290 8.74 -14.72 10.33
C ASP A 290 9.10 -16.22 10.52
N ARG A 291 10.15 -16.71 9.84
CA ARG A 291 10.66 -18.09 10.00
C ARG A 291 11.16 -18.34 11.42
N CYS A 292 12.03 -17.48 11.95
CA CYS A 292 12.61 -17.65 13.28
C CYS A 292 11.52 -17.67 14.35
N PHE A 293 10.45 -16.87 14.18
CA PHE A 293 9.29 -16.92 15.06
C PHE A 293 8.57 -18.27 14.99
N GLY A 294 8.34 -18.82 13.79
CA GLY A 294 7.78 -20.16 13.62
C GLY A 294 8.62 -21.26 14.27
N ASP A 295 9.95 -21.20 14.14
CA ASP A 295 10.87 -22.13 14.80
C ASP A 295 10.82 -22.02 16.32
N LEU A 296 10.74 -20.80 16.85
CA LEU A 296 10.54 -20.54 18.28
C LEU A 296 9.20 -21.12 18.77
N LEU A 297 8.11 -20.94 18.02
CA LEU A 297 6.81 -21.55 18.35
C LEU A 297 6.89 -23.07 18.38
N SER A 298 7.51 -23.69 17.37
CA SER A 298 7.72 -25.14 17.32
C SER A 298 8.52 -25.64 18.54
N TRP A 299 9.56 -24.90 18.92
CA TRP A 299 10.34 -25.20 20.12
C TRP A 299 9.49 -25.09 21.40
N LEU A 300 8.78 -23.99 21.61
CA LEU A 300 7.95 -23.76 22.79
C LEU A 300 6.79 -24.77 22.89
N ASN A 301 6.14 -25.11 21.78
CA ASN A 301 5.09 -26.12 21.69
C ASN A 301 5.59 -27.50 22.17
N LYS A 302 6.82 -27.87 21.83
CA LYS A 302 7.48 -29.11 22.31
C LYS A 302 7.86 -29.04 23.79
N HIS A 303 8.09 -27.84 24.32
CA HIS A 303 8.49 -27.61 25.72
C HIS A 303 7.31 -27.27 26.64
N GLY A 304 6.06 -27.46 26.17
CA GLY A 304 4.88 -27.40 27.03
C GLY A 304 4.04 -26.13 26.92
N LEU A 305 4.19 -25.34 25.84
CA LEU A 305 3.32 -24.20 25.58
C LEU A 305 1.85 -24.64 25.48
N LYS A 306 0.99 -23.99 26.29
CA LYS A 306 -0.43 -24.28 26.39
C LYS A 306 -1.24 -22.97 26.49
N PRO A 307 -2.21 -22.73 25.58
CA PRO A 307 -2.45 -23.47 24.34
C PRO A 307 -1.30 -23.32 23.34
N GLN A 308 -1.14 -24.30 22.45
CA GLN A 308 -0.16 -24.23 21.37
C GLN A 308 -0.53 -23.15 20.35
N LEU A 309 0.48 -22.51 19.78
CA LEU A 309 0.36 -21.56 18.69
C LEU A 309 0.80 -22.16 17.36
N GLU A 310 0.35 -21.54 16.28
CA GLU A 310 0.71 -21.91 14.91
C GLU A 310 1.24 -20.68 14.16
N SER A 311 2.14 -20.93 13.23
CA SER A 311 2.65 -19.94 12.29
C SER A 311 2.42 -20.43 10.86
N PRO A 312 2.23 -19.51 9.89
CA PRO A 312 2.14 -19.89 8.49
C PRO A 312 3.41 -20.63 8.02
N ARG A 313 3.25 -21.57 7.09
CA ARG A 313 4.33 -22.16 6.29
C ARG A 313 4.94 -21.10 5.38
N ILE A 314 6.28 -21.12 5.29
CA ILE A 314 7.07 -20.09 4.60
C ILE A 314 8.07 -20.76 3.66
N ILE A 315 8.23 -20.17 2.46
CA ILE A 315 9.35 -20.38 1.56
C ILE A 315 10.25 -19.14 1.68
N GLU A 316 11.34 -19.28 2.43
CA GLU A 316 12.32 -18.20 2.59
C GLU A 316 13.26 -18.14 1.39
N ARG A 317 13.54 -16.92 0.95
CA ARG A 317 14.63 -16.55 0.04
C ARG A 317 15.42 -15.42 0.70
N GLU A 318 16.56 -15.06 0.12
CA GLU A 318 17.51 -14.12 0.75
C GLU A 318 16.86 -12.76 1.09
N ASN A 319 16.12 -12.17 0.14
CA ASN A 319 15.55 -10.83 0.29
C ASN A 319 14.05 -10.74 -0.06
N TYR A 320 13.38 -11.89 -0.20
CA TYR A 320 11.95 -12.01 -0.44
C TYR A 320 11.46 -13.36 0.09
N GLY A 321 10.17 -13.64 -0.01
CA GLY A 321 9.69 -15.01 0.14
C GLY A 321 8.20 -15.16 -0.06
N TRP A 322 7.75 -16.39 0.14
CA TRP A 322 6.35 -16.78 -0.04
C TRP A 322 5.79 -17.32 1.27
N VAL A 323 4.57 -16.94 1.60
CA VAL A 323 3.87 -17.37 2.80
C VAL A 323 2.57 -18.03 2.36
N GLU A 324 2.21 -19.13 3.01
CA GLU A 324 0.87 -19.69 2.79
C GLU A 324 -0.20 -18.66 3.16
N HIS A 325 -1.26 -18.60 2.37
CA HIS A 325 -2.38 -17.73 2.70
C HIS A 325 -3.23 -18.38 3.80
N VAL A 326 -3.33 -17.71 4.95
CA VAL A 326 -4.22 -18.12 6.05
C VAL A 326 -5.59 -17.51 5.82
N ALA A 327 -6.61 -18.36 5.64
CA ALA A 327 -7.99 -17.90 5.51
C ALA A 327 -8.64 -17.71 6.90
N PRO A 328 -9.46 -16.67 7.09
CA PRO A 328 -10.31 -16.57 8.27
C PRO A 328 -11.27 -17.77 8.36
N ALA A 329 -11.51 -18.28 9.56
CA ALA A 329 -12.41 -19.40 9.78
C ALA A 329 -13.28 -19.18 11.02
N HIS A 330 -14.47 -19.77 11.02
CA HIS A 330 -15.41 -19.63 12.13
C HIS A 330 -15.04 -20.55 13.30
N CYS A 331 -15.26 -20.07 14.52
CA CYS A 331 -15.28 -20.90 15.72
C CYS A 331 -16.56 -21.75 15.73
N LYS A 332 -16.43 -23.01 16.14
CA LYS A 332 -17.53 -23.98 16.23
C LYS A 332 -18.43 -23.73 17.44
N ASP A 333 -17.85 -23.24 18.53
CA ASP A 333 -18.55 -22.97 19.79
C ASP A 333 -17.84 -21.91 20.64
N ALA A 334 -18.46 -21.52 21.75
CA ALA A 334 -17.90 -20.54 22.69
C ALA A 334 -16.59 -20.97 23.35
N ARG A 335 -16.30 -22.28 23.42
CA ARG A 335 -15.03 -22.79 23.97
C ARG A 335 -13.88 -22.51 22.99
N GLU A 336 -14.12 -22.64 21.69
CA GLU A 336 -13.15 -22.25 20.66
C GLU A 336 -12.88 -20.73 20.67
N VAL A 337 -13.88 -19.90 20.97
CA VAL A 337 -13.68 -18.45 21.21
C VAL A 337 -12.83 -18.19 22.45
N GLY A 338 -13.11 -18.88 23.56
CA GLY A 338 -12.27 -18.79 24.77
C GLY A 338 -10.83 -19.21 24.49
N LEU A 339 -10.64 -20.28 23.71
CA LEU A 339 -9.32 -20.78 23.31
C LEU A 339 -8.58 -19.79 22.40
N PHE A 340 -9.29 -19.13 21.48
CA PHE A 340 -8.74 -18.03 20.68
C PHE A 340 -8.13 -16.94 21.56
N TYR A 341 -8.88 -16.45 22.55
CA TYR A 341 -8.38 -15.38 23.43
C TYR A 341 -7.28 -15.84 24.38
N ARG A 342 -7.28 -17.12 24.81
CA ARG A 342 -6.10 -17.71 25.51
C ARG A 342 -4.86 -17.71 24.62
N ARG A 343 -4.97 -18.16 23.37
CA ARG A 343 -3.86 -18.09 22.40
C ARG A 343 -3.42 -16.65 22.16
N GLN A 344 -4.36 -15.71 22.15
CA GLN A 344 -4.02 -14.30 21.99
C GLN A 344 -3.22 -13.75 23.18
N GLY A 345 -3.54 -14.19 24.40
CA GLY A 345 -2.69 -13.94 25.57
C GLY A 345 -1.27 -14.45 25.40
N VAL A 346 -1.10 -15.66 24.85
CA VAL A 346 0.22 -16.23 24.52
C VAL A 346 0.94 -15.35 23.50
N ASN A 347 0.28 -14.93 22.41
CA ASN A 347 0.86 -14.03 21.41
C ASN A 347 1.36 -12.72 22.05
N VAL A 348 0.55 -12.09 22.91
CA VAL A 348 0.94 -10.85 23.61
C VAL A 348 2.21 -11.07 24.45
N ALA A 349 2.32 -12.18 25.17
CA ALA A 349 3.51 -12.48 25.97
C ALA A 349 4.75 -12.67 25.11
N LEU A 350 4.67 -13.47 24.04
CA LEU A 350 5.81 -13.75 23.17
C LEU A 350 6.30 -12.50 22.43
N VAL A 351 5.39 -11.72 21.85
CA VAL A 351 5.73 -10.46 21.17
C VAL A 351 6.34 -9.47 22.18
N TYR A 352 5.82 -9.41 23.41
CA TYR A 352 6.40 -8.60 24.48
C TYR A 352 7.86 -8.99 24.77
N PHE A 353 8.17 -10.29 24.92
CA PHE A 353 9.56 -10.74 25.17
C PHE A 353 10.49 -10.43 24.01
N LEU A 354 9.98 -10.56 22.78
CA LEU A 354 10.74 -10.30 21.56
C LEU A 354 10.80 -8.81 21.20
N LYS A 355 10.27 -7.92 22.05
CA LYS A 355 10.21 -6.47 21.79
C LYS A 355 9.56 -6.16 20.43
N GLY A 356 8.52 -6.91 20.08
CA GLY A 356 7.71 -6.62 18.90
C GLY A 356 6.76 -5.45 19.13
N THR A 357 6.44 -4.75 18.05
CA THR A 357 5.48 -3.64 18.02
C THR A 357 4.69 -3.65 16.71
N ASP A 358 3.75 -2.71 16.57
CA ASP A 358 2.97 -2.48 15.35
C ASP A 358 2.11 -3.67 14.90
N LEU A 359 1.63 -4.51 15.82
CA LEU A 359 0.65 -5.57 15.52
C LEU A 359 -0.78 -5.06 15.70
N HIS A 360 -1.28 -4.33 14.71
CA HIS A 360 -2.67 -3.84 14.63
C HIS A 360 -3.62 -4.90 14.04
N SER A 361 -4.90 -4.55 13.88
CA SER A 361 -5.94 -5.50 13.46
C SER A 361 -5.64 -6.19 12.12
N GLU A 362 -5.01 -5.54 11.15
CA GLU A 362 -4.69 -6.21 9.88
C GLU A 362 -3.55 -7.26 9.98
N ASN A 363 -2.78 -7.28 11.08
CA ASN A 363 -1.67 -8.21 11.29
C ASN A 363 -2.09 -9.51 11.99
N ILE A 364 -3.38 -9.72 12.20
CA ILE A 364 -3.89 -10.91 12.88
C ILE A 364 -5.04 -11.50 12.07
N ILE A 365 -4.96 -12.80 11.81
CA ILE A 365 -6.00 -13.55 11.11
C ILE A 365 -6.62 -14.55 12.09
N ALA A 366 -7.94 -14.44 12.29
CA ALA A 366 -8.72 -15.37 13.08
C ALA A 366 -9.07 -16.62 12.26
N ALA A 367 -8.18 -17.59 12.29
CA ALA A 367 -8.37 -18.92 11.71
C ALA A 367 -9.07 -19.84 12.72
N GLY A 368 -10.37 -19.62 12.94
CA GLY A 368 -11.15 -20.33 13.96
C GLY A 368 -10.64 -19.97 15.35
N SER A 369 -10.21 -20.98 16.11
CA SER A 369 -9.63 -20.75 17.44
C SER A 369 -8.17 -20.29 17.43
N HIS A 370 -7.55 -20.11 16.26
CA HIS A 370 -6.13 -19.75 16.13
C HIS A 370 -5.97 -18.29 15.67
N PRO A 371 -5.47 -17.39 16.53
CA PRO A 371 -5.03 -16.06 16.12
C PRO A 371 -3.65 -16.15 15.48
N ILE A 372 -3.61 -16.20 14.15
CA ILE A 372 -2.36 -16.28 13.42
C ILE A 372 -1.80 -14.87 13.22
N LEU A 373 -0.61 -14.63 13.77
CA LEU A 373 0.13 -13.40 13.52
C LEU A 373 0.68 -13.44 12.09
N VAL A 374 0.44 -12.37 11.35
CA VAL A 374 1.03 -12.14 10.03
C VAL A 374 1.79 -10.82 10.09
N ASP A 375 2.93 -10.78 9.40
CA ASP A 375 3.78 -9.58 9.33
C ASP A 375 4.57 -9.29 10.63
N LEU A 376 5.63 -10.09 10.83
CA LEU A 376 6.48 -10.01 12.02
C LEU A 376 7.77 -9.21 11.79
N GLU A 377 7.74 -8.25 10.87
CA GLU A 377 8.94 -7.49 10.50
C GLU A 377 9.39 -6.49 11.57
N ALA A 378 8.51 -6.09 12.49
CA ALA A 378 8.81 -5.16 13.58
C ALA A 378 9.12 -5.86 14.92
N LEU A 379 9.59 -7.12 14.90
CA LEU A 379 10.18 -7.78 16.07
C LEU A 379 11.53 -7.14 16.42
N PHE A 380 11.95 -7.25 17.69
CA PHE A 380 13.19 -6.66 18.22
C PHE A 380 13.32 -5.16 17.94
N HIS A 381 12.20 -4.44 17.97
CA HIS A 381 12.16 -3.02 17.62
C HIS A 381 13.05 -2.20 18.60
N PRO A 382 13.97 -1.37 18.06
CA PRO A 382 14.86 -0.58 18.90
C PRO A 382 14.12 0.58 19.56
N THR A 383 14.49 0.88 20.80
CA THR A 383 13.96 2.05 21.50
C THR A 383 14.67 3.33 21.04
N PHE A 384 13.90 4.31 20.57
CA PHE A 384 14.40 5.61 20.14
C PHE A 384 14.28 6.65 21.25
N GLY A 385 15.39 7.23 21.67
CA GLY A 385 15.39 8.48 22.45
C GLY A 385 16.54 8.61 23.44
N PRO A 386 16.94 9.85 23.81
CA PRO A 386 17.78 10.06 24.99
C PRO A 386 17.05 9.50 26.21
N SER A 387 17.77 9.16 27.28
CA SER A 387 17.16 8.65 28.51
C SER A 387 16.07 9.61 29.00
N ALA A 388 14.82 9.41 28.58
CA ALA A 388 13.68 10.29 28.81
C ALA A 388 13.16 10.22 30.26
N THR A 389 14.04 9.93 31.21
CA THR A 389 13.73 9.87 32.64
C THR A 389 13.67 11.25 33.29
N THR A 390 14.03 12.33 32.59
CA THR A 390 14.05 13.68 33.16
C THR A 390 12.70 14.40 33.13
N THR A 391 11.68 13.87 32.45
CA THR A 391 10.32 14.44 32.43
C THR A 391 9.28 13.38 32.78
N ALA A 392 8.17 13.80 33.39
CA ALA A 392 7.05 12.90 33.71
C ALA A 392 6.47 12.23 32.45
N THR A 393 6.35 12.98 31.34
CA THR A 393 5.91 12.46 30.04
C THR A 393 6.85 11.39 29.50
N GLY A 394 8.16 11.61 29.59
CA GLY A 394 9.15 10.62 29.14
C GLY A 394 9.17 9.35 30.01
N ALA A 395 8.91 9.47 31.32
CA ALA A 395 8.77 8.31 32.19
C ALA A 395 7.53 7.46 31.85
N VAL A 396 6.38 8.10 31.57
CA VAL A 396 5.16 7.41 31.13
C VAL A 396 5.36 6.73 29.77
N GLN A 397 5.98 7.44 28.82
CA GLN A 397 6.29 6.88 27.50
C GLN A 397 7.16 5.63 27.61
N ARG A 398 8.21 5.68 28.44
CA ARG A 398 9.05 4.51 28.73
C ARG A 398 8.26 3.37 29.39
N ALA A 399 7.37 3.67 30.33
CA ALA A 399 6.55 2.64 30.97
C ALA A 399 5.67 1.91 29.93
N ILE A 400 5.10 2.64 28.96
CA ILE A 400 4.33 2.05 27.85
C ILE A 400 5.24 1.19 26.97
N GLU A 401 6.39 1.71 26.53
CA GLU A 401 7.38 1.01 25.69
C GLU A 401 7.94 -0.28 26.32
N TRP A 402 7.99 -0.34 27.65
CA TRP A 402 8.46 -1.50 28.40
C TRP A 402 7.33 -2.38 28.93
N SER A 403 6.11 -2.20 28.45
CA SER A 403 4.94 -3.01 28.82
C SER A 403 4.39 -3.82 27.64
N ALA A 404 3.47 -4.74 27.91
CA ALA A 404 2.76 -5.51 26.89
C ALA A 404 1.92 -4.62 25.94
N VAL A 405 1.63 -3.37 26.33
CA VAL A 405 0.89 -2.41 25.49
C VAL A 405 1.67 -2.05 24.23
N ALA A 406 3.01 -2.03 24.29
CA ALA A 406 3.87 -1.69 23.16
C ALA A 406 3.75 -2.66 21.97
N THR A 407 3.17 -3.84 22.18
CA THR A 407 2.97 -4.84 21.13
C THR A 407 2.02 -4.37 20.02
N GLY A 408 1.11 -3.44 20.31
CA GLY A 408 0.03 -3.02 19.41
C GLY A 408 -1.21 -3.92 19.45
N ILE A 409 -1.12 -5.11 20.08
CA ILE A 409 -2.22 -6.08 20.16
C ILE A 409 -3.32 -5.62 21.12
N LEU A 410 -2.92 -5.01 22.25
CA LEU A 410 -3.82 -4.59 23.31
C LEU A 410 -4.50 -3.25 22.96
N PRO A 411 -5.78 -3.07 23.32
CA PRO A 411 -6.48 -1.81 23.11
C PRO A 411 -5.81 -0.67 23.89
N VAL A 412 -5.60 0.47 23.22
CA VAL A 412 -5.01 1.67 23.84
C VAL A 412 -5.90 2.86 23.59
N ARG A 413 -6.52 3.35 24.66
CA ARG A 413 -7.26 4.60 24.62
C ARG A 413 -6.29 5.78 24.75
N PRO A 414 -6.29 6.75 23.81
CA PRO A 414 -5.44 7.92 23.92
C PRO A 414 -5.87 8.77 25.13
N PRO A 415 -4.93 9.38 25.88
CA PRO A 415 -5.24 10.12 27.12
C PRO A 415 -6.24 11.28 26.96
N ARG A 416 -6.40 11.82 25.75
CA ARG A 416 -7.28 12.96 25.45
C ARG A 416 -8.71 12.56 25.08
N ALA A 417 -8.98 11.27 24.85
CA ALA A 417 -10.32 10.81 24.54
C ALA A 417 -11.12 10.65 25.83
N THR A 418 -12.17 11.45 25.99
CA THR A 418 -13.08 11.45 27.15
C THR A 418 -14.38 10.69 26.86
N ARG A 419 -14.74 10.55 25.59
CA ARG A 419 -15.87 9.75 25.11
C ARG A 419 -15.42 8.68 24.12
N ASP A 420 -16.23 7.63 23.95
CA ASP A 420 -15.90 6.50 23.08
C ASP A 420 -15.98 6.86 21.58
N ASP A 421 -16.68 7.94 21.22
CA ASP A 421 -16.75 8.47 19.85
C ASP A 421 -15.59 9.42 19.48
N GLU A 422 -14.67 9.69 20.41
CA GLU A 422 -13.54 10.62 20.23
C GLU A 422 -12.22 9.90 19.84
N TRP A 423 -12.23 8.56 19.78
CA TRP A 423 -11.05 7.79 19.43
C TRP A 423 -11.41 6.54 18.64
N LEU A 424 -10.42 6.02 17.96
CA LEU A 424 -10.52 4.80 17.18
C LEU A 424 -9.48 3.82 17.70
N ASP A 425 -9.95 2.68 18.20
CA ASP A 425 -9.07 1.58 18.54
C ASP A 425 -8.62 0.89 17.26
N MET A 426 -7.31 0.87 17.02
CA MET A 426 -6.66 0.18 15.90
C MET A 426 -5.85 -1.03 16.38
N SER A 427 -5.99 -1.44 17.64
CA SER A 427 -5.23 -2.56 18.19
C SER A 427 -5.57 -3.89 17.50
N GLY A 428 -4.68 -4.88 17.64
CA GLY A 428 -4.88 -6.23 17.16
C GLY A 428 -6.17 -6.93 17.64
N MET A 429 -6.81 -6.45 18.72
CA MET A 429 -8.07 -6.99 19.24
C MET A 429 -9.29 -6.06 19.07
N SER A 430 -9.17 -5.03 18.23
CA SER A 430 -10.23 -4.07 17.92
C SER A 430 -11.12 -4.53 16.75
N GLY A 431 -12.18 -3.79 16.44
CA GLY A 431 -12.88 -3.90 15.15
C GLY A 431 -13.96 -4.97 15.01
N ALA A 432 -14.71 -5.25 16.08
CA ALA A 432 -15.85 -6.18 16.03
C ALA A 432 -16.97 -5.71 15.10
N GLU A 433 -17.13 -4.40 14.96
CA GLU A 433 -18.18 -3.74 14.19
C GLU A 433 -17.60 -2.65 13.29
N GLU A 434 -18.44 -2.14 12.40
CA GLU A 434 -18.12 -0.95 11.62
C GLU A 434 -17.92 0.25 12.56
N ARG A 435 -16.78 0.93 12.43
CA ARG A 435 -16.36 1.99 13.36
C ARG A 435 -16.38 3.33 12.65
N ARG A 436 -16.98 4.32 13.30
CA ARG A 436 -16.92 5.71 12.84
C ARG A 436 -15.51 6.28 13.04
N VAL A 437 -14.94 6.89 12.01
CA VAL A 437 -13.69 7.64 12.14
C VAL A 437 -13.96 8.94 12.92
N PRO A 438 -13.18 9.26 13.98
CA PRO A 438 -13.48 10.39 14.89
C PRO A 438 -13.14 11.76 14.30
N PHE A 439 -12.81 11.84 13.01
CA PHE A 439 -12.50 13.06 12.28
C PHE A 439 -13.04 12.98 10.85
N GLU A 440 -13.29 14.15 10.25
CA GLU A 440 -13.73 14.24 8.87
C GLU A 440 -12.54 14.05 7.92
N LEU A 441 -12.76 13.31 6.84
CA LEU A 441 -11.80 13.09 5.77
C LEU A 441 -12.30 13.73 4.47
N PRO A 442 -11.39 14.21 3.60
CA PRO A 442 -11.77 14.68 2.28
C PRO A 442 -12.24 13.50 1.43
N VAL A 443 -13.52 13.49 1.07
CA VAL A 443 -14.12 12.50 0.18
C VAL A 443 -14.61 13.17 -1.10
N TRP A 444 -14.58 12.43 -2.20
CA TRP A 444 -15.16 12.86 -3.46
C TRP A 444 -16.68 12.62 -3.45
N VAL A 445 -17.44 13.61 -3.92
CA VAL A 445 -18.90 13.51 -4.12
C VAL A 445 -19.26 13.91 -5.55
N ASN A 446 -20.49 13.57 -5.98
CA ASN A 446 -20.96 13.75 -7.36
C ASN A 446 -20.01 13.09 -8.37
N PHE A 447 -19.69 11.81 -8.11
CA PHE A 447 -18.89 10.97 -9.00
C PHE A 447 -19.46 10.88 -10.41
N ASP A 448 -18.57 10.65 -11.39
CA ASP A 448 -18.90 10.54 -12.82
C ASP A 448 -19.72 11.72 -13.38
N SER A 449 -19.44 12.94 -12.89
CA SER A 449 -20.15 14.17 -13.22
C SER A 449 -19.20 15.38 -13.23
N ASP A 450 -19.48 16.39 -14.06
CA ASP A 450 -18.71 17.64 -14.09
C ASP A 450 -18.92 18.51 -12.83
N GLU A 451 -19.83 18.09 -11.93
CA GLU A 451 -20.04 18.67 -10.60
C GLU A 451 -19.21 17.98 -9.49
N MET A 452 -18.32 17.06 -9.88
CA MET A 452 -17.45 16.34 -8.96
C MET A 452 -16.64 17.31 -8.10
N ARG A 453 -16.64 17.09 -6.78
CA ARG A 453 -15.93 17.95 -5.83
C ARG A 453 -15.56 17.20 -4.55
N MET A 454 -14.59 17.71 -3.81
CA MET A 454 -14.30 17.21 -2.48
C MET A 454 -15.22 17.83 -1.44
N LYS A 455 -15.69 17.01 -0.50
CA LYS A 455 -16.35 17.43 0.74
C LYS A 455 -15.64 16.77 1.92
N SER A 456 -15.74 17.40 3.10
CA SER A 456 -15.31 16.77 4.34
C SER A 456 -16.48 15.95 4.87
N GLU A 457 -16.29 14.64 4.99
CA GLU A 457 -17.31 13.73 5.52
C GLU A 457 -16.69 12.80 6.56
N VAL A 458 -17.54 12.40 7.51
CA VAL A 458 -17.20 11.36 8.47
C VAL A 458 -17.36 10.02 7.76
N THR A 459 -16.28 9.25 7.71
CA THR A 459 -16.30 7.91 7.12
C THR A 459 -16.35 6.82 8.19
N THR A 460 -16.56 5.58 7.74
CA THR A 460 -16.54 4.38 8.56
C THR A 460 -15.43 3.44 8.11
N LEU A 461 -14.88 2.70 9.06
CA LEU A 461 -13.94 1.60 8.81
C LEU A 461 -14.67 0.28 9.03
N GLY A 462 -14.58 -0.59 8.02
CA GLY A 462 -15.09 -1.94 8.10
C GLY A 462 -14.35 -2.80 9.12
N PRO A 463 -14.89 -3.98 9.42
CA PRO A 463 -14.23 -4.94 10.30
C PRO A 463 -13.09 -5.67 9.57
N ASP A 464 -12.04 -6.01 10.32
CA ASP A 464 -10.90 -6.79 9.85
C ASP A 464 -11.12 -8.30 10.08
N SER A 465 -10.10 -9.09 9.74
CA SER A 465 -10.10 -10.55 9.89
C SER A 465 -9.54 -11.04 11.24
N ASN A 466 -9.32 -10.14 12.21
CA ASN A 466 -8.61 -10.40 13.46
C ASN A 466 -9.42 -10.95 14.61
N LEU A 467 -10.76 -10.96 14.51
CA LEU A 467 -11.63 -11.39 15.59
C LEU A 467 -12.32 -12.72 15.29
N PRO A 468 -12.50 -13.58 16.31
CA PRO A 468 -13.14 -14.87 16.14
C PRO A 468 -14.62 -14.67 15.78
N ILE A 469 -15.11 -15.50 14.85
CA ILE A 469 -16.50 -15.47 14.41
C ILE A 469 -17.23 -16.68 15.01
N LEU A 470 -18.32 -16.45 15.73
CA LEU A 470 -19.19 -17.50 16.25
C LEU A 470 -20.61 -17.25 15.74
N ASN A 471 -21.22 -18.24 15.08
CA ASN A 471 -22.57 -18.14 14.50
C ASN A 471 -22.76 -16.90 13.60
N GLY A 472 -21.72 -16.52 12.86
CA GLY A 472 -21.72 -15.34 11.97
C GLY A 472 -21.49 -14.00 12.68
N VAL A 473 -21.28 -14.00 14.01
CA VAL A 473 -21.05 -12.79 14.80
C VAL A 473 -19.60 -12.70 15.22
N ARG A 474 -18.95 -11.55 14.96
CA ARG A 474 -17.61 -11.24 15.47
C ARG A 474 -17.66 -11.06 16.97
N THR A 475 -16.85 -11.83 17.70
CA THR A 475 -16.86 -11.80 19.16
C THR A 475 -15.64 -11.06 19.67
N GLY A 476 -15.83 -9.86 20.24
CA GLY A 476 -14.76 -9.04 20.81
C GLY A 476 -14.22 -9.55 22.17
N PRO A 477 -13.14 -8.94 22.70
CA PRO A 477 -12.39 -9.45 23.84
C PRO A 477 -13.04 -9.23 25.21
N SER A 478 -14.10 -8.40 25.31
CA SER A 478 -14.63 -7.88 26.58
C SER A 478 -15.01 -8.94 27.61
N PHE A 479 -15.50 -10.10 27.17
CA PHE A 479 -15.88 -11.23 28.04
C PHE A 479 -14.76 -12.26 28.25
N TYR A 480 -13.58 -12.03 27.68
CA TYR A 480 -12.47 -13.00 27.63
C TYR A 480 -11.16 -12.45 28.21
N ALA A 481 -11.21 -11.37 28.99
CA ALA A 481 -10.02 -10.78 29.63
C ALA A 481 -9.25 -11.80 30.49
N GLU A 482 -9.94 -12.64 31.27
CA GLU A 482 -9.31 -13.69 32.09
C GLU A 482 -8.61 -14.75 31.23
N ALA A 483 -9.19 -15.12 30.08
CA ALA A 483 -8.55 -16.03 29.14
C ALA A 483 -7.26 -15.44 28.56
N ILE A 484 -7.25 -14.16 28.22
CA ILE A 484 -6.05 -13.46 27.75
C ILE A 484 -4.98 -13.45 28.85
N VAL A 485 -5.34 -13.13 30.09
CA VAL A 485 -4.41 -13.13 31.23
C VAL A 485 -3.85 -14.53 31.50
N GLU A 486 -4.69 -15.56 31.45
CA GLU A 486 -4.27 -16.97 31.60
C GLU A 486 -3.23 -17.36 30.54
N GLY A 487 -3.53 -17.07 29.27
CA GLY A 487 -2.61 -17.36 28.16
C GLY A 487 -1.29 -16.60 28.28
N PHE A 488 -1.35 -15.31 28.61
CA PHE A 488 -0.17 -14.48 28.84
C PHE A 488 0.70 -15.05 29.96
N THR A 489 0.08 -15.36 31.10
CA THR A 489 0.78 -15.86 32.30
C THR A 489 1.46 -17.20 32.02
N ASN A 490 0.75 -18.15 31.40
CA ASN A 490 1.31 -19.46 31.05
C ASN A 490 2.55 -19.33 30.15
N ALA A 491 2.47 -18.48 29.12
CA ALA A 491 3.59 -18.25 28.22
C ALA A 491 4.76 -17.54 28.93
N TYR A 492 4.46 -16.56 29.79
CA TYR A 492 5.44 -15.83 30.57
C TYR A 492 6.23 -16.74 31.50
N GLU A 493 5.53 -17.55 32.29
CA GLU A 493 6.13 -18.51 33.21
C GLU A 493 6.97 -19.55 32.45
N LEU A 494 6.48 -20.05 31.31
CA LEU A 494 7.21 -21.01 30.49
C LEU A 494 8.52 -20.42 29.95
N VAL A 495 8.48 -19.20 29.42
CA VAL A 495 9.68 -18.49 28.94
C VAL A 495 10.68 -18.28 30.09
N CYS A 496 10.21 -17.90 31.27
CA CYS A 496 11.06 -17.73 32.44
C CYS A 496 11.71 -19.04 32.89
N ALA A 497 10.92 -20.13 32.94
CA ALA A 497 11.40 -21.46 33.32
C ALA A 497 12.44 -22.02 32.33
N ASN A 498 12.37 -21.61 31.06
CA ASN A 498 13.26 -22.05 29.99
C ASN A 498 14.31 -21.01 29.59
N ARG A 499 14.46 -19.92 30.36
CA ARG A 499 15.33 -18.78 30.02
C ARG A 499 16.72 -19.18 29.56
N ASP A 500 17.38 -20.05 30.32
CA ASP A 500 18.75 -20.44 30.01
C ASP A 500 18.80 -21.23 28.70
N ALA A 501 17.86 -22.15 28.46
CA ALA A 501 17.78 -22.91 27.21
C ALA A 501 17.51 -22.00 25.99
N LEU A 502 16.66 -20.98 26.16
CA LEU A 502 16.36 -20.00 25.12
C LEU A 502 17.60 -19.17 24.72
N LEU A 503 18.43 -18.79 25.71
CA LEU A 503 19.58 -17.89 25.55
C LEU A 503 20.91 -18.60 25.22
N ARG A 504 20.95 -19.93 25.22
CA ARG A 504 22.16 -20.66 24.82
C ARG A 504 22.54 -20.33 23.37
N SER A 505 23.82 -20.49 23.05
CA SER A 505 24.37 -20.30 21.70
C SER A 505 23.78 -21.24 20.64
N ASP A 506 23.19 -22.36 21.06
CA ASP A 506 22.43 -23.30 20.22
C ASP A 506 20.90 -23.19 20.45
N GLY A 507 20.48 -22.22 21.26
CA GLY A 507 19.08 -21.97 21.61
C GLY A 507 18.31 -21.24 20.50
N PRO A 508 16.96 -21.29 20.54
CA PRO A 508 16.11 -20.74 19.49
C PRO A 508 16.25 -19.23 19.30
N LEU A 509 16.66 -18.47 20.32
CA LEU A 509 16.85 -17.02 20.17
C LEU A 509 18.11 -16.65 19.38
N THR A 510 19.07 -17.57 19.24
CA THR A 510 20.30 -17.31 18.46
C THR A 510 19.99 -17.08 16.98
N ALA A 511 18.92 -17.68 16.45
CA ALA A 511 18.50 -17.51 15.06
C ALA A 511 18.08 -16.05 14.73
N PHE A 512 17.81 -15.23 15.74
CA PHE A 512 17.44 -13.81 15.58
C PHE A 512 18.64 -12.85 15.67
N SER A 513 19.88 -13.34 15.82
CA SER A 513 21.04 -12.48 16.11
C SER A 513 21.42 -11.51 14.98
N ASP A 514 21.31 -11.94 13.72
CA ASP A 514 21.75 -11.17 12.54
C ASP A 514 20.59 -10.88 11.56
N ILE A 515 19.37 -10.70 12.06
CA ILE A 515 18.20 -10.44 11.21
C ILE A 515 17.99 -8.95 10.94
N GLU A 516 17.50 -8.64 9.74
CA GLU A 516 17.01 -7.30 9.40
C GLU A 516 15.57 -7.14 9.90
N VAL A 517 15.29 -6.07 10.64
CA VAL A 517 13.96 -5.75 11.16
C VAL A 517 13.51 -4.35 10.73
N ARG A 518 12.20 -4.16 10.56
CA ARG A 518 11.59 -2.89 10.25
C ARG A 518 11.67 -1.97 11.46
N VAL A 519 12.26 -0.81 11.23
CA VAL A 519 12.32 0.28 12.19
C VAL A 519 11.27 1.33 11.86
N ILE A 520 10.25 1.41 12.72
CA ILE A 520 9.23 2.46 12.64
C ILE A 520 9.69 3.67 13.44
N ALA A 521 10.24 4.67 12.76
CA ALA A 521 10.76 5.89 13.41
C ALA A 521 9.68 6.90 13.77
N ARG A 522 8.55 6.90 13.04
CA ARG A 522 7.37 7.74 13.27
C ARG A 522 6.12 6.95 12.88
N ASN A 523 5.00 7.24 13.53
CA ASN A 523 3.71 6.65 13.20
C ASN A 523 3.28 6.98 11.75
N THR A 524 2.73 5.99 11.05
CA THR A 524 2.32 6.05 9.63
C THR A 524 1.38 7.23 9.33
N ALA A 525 0.45 7.57 10.22
CA ALA A 525 -0.47 8.69 10.03
C ALA A 525 0.23 10.04 9.84
N ARG A 526 1.45 10.21 10.38
CA ARG A 526 2.24 11.43 10.14
C ARG A 526 2.81 11.49 8.72
N TYR A 527 3.12 10.35 8.12
CA TYR A 527 3.57 10.31 6.74
C TYR A 527 2.39 10.54 5.79
N GLU A 528 1.23 9.97 6.07
CA GLU A 528 -0.01 10.20 5.31
C GLU A 528 -0.45 11.67 5.34
N GLN A 529 -0.22 12.41 6.42
CA GLN A 529 -0.51 13.86 6.46
C GLN A 529 0.43 14.71 5.59
N ILE A 530 1.62 14.20 5.26
CA ILE A 530 2.62 14.92 4.45
C ILE A 530 2.41 14.69 2.96
N ILE A 531 1.96 13.47 2.60
CA ILE A 531 1.65 13.04 1.24
C ILE A 531 0.29 13.59 0.84
#